data_AF-A0A1X7U2K3-F1
#
_entry.id   AF-A0A1X7U2K3-F1
#
_cell.length_a   1.000
_cell.length_b   1.000
_cell.length_c   1.000
_cell.angle_alpha   90.00
_cell.angle_beta   90.00
_cell.angle_gamma   90.00
#
_symmetry.space_group_name_H-M   'P 1'
#
loop_
_entity.id
_entity.type
_entity.pdbx_description
1 polymer ?
#
loop_
_entity_poly.entity_id
_entity_poly.type
_entity_poly.pdbx_seq_one_letter_code
_entity_poly.pdbx_strand_id
1 'polypeptide(L)'
;MLAGNNAALVSQYSAYAIACLKPGLQYFHEALDGPLQTSMNAFRAARLLSPSKMHEMNPMANEVDSLRAFPFLNEDSVINGLKEELPTYMSKAADVDPDYDPVQWWREHGEGLPRWSNVLEKALLVQPSSAGAERVFSLLSNTFGDHQYNCLEDYIKTSLMLQYNKRS
;
A
#
# COMPACT_ATOMS: atom_id res chain seq x y z
N MET A 1 -16.42 43.10 -17.70
CA MET A 1 -17.26 41.96 -17.32
C MET A 1 -16.77 40.65 -17.98
N LEU A 2 -15.58 40.14 -17.64
CA LEU A 2 -15.05 38.90 -18.26
C LEU A 2 -14.46 37.90 -17.25
N ALA A 3 -14.27 38.27 -15.97
CA ALA A 3 -13.69 37.38 -14.95
C ALA A 3 -14.70 36.36 -14.37
N GLY A 4 -16.00 36.67 -14.36
CA GLY A 4 -17.03 35.80 -13.76
C GLY A 4 -17.36 34.55 -14.58
N ASN A 5 -17.13 34.57 -15.90
CA ASN A 5 -17.51 33.48 -16.79
C ASN A 5 -16.51 32.31 -16.72
N ASN A 6 -15.22 32.58 -16.50
CA ASN A 6 -14.19 31.56 -16.34
C ASN A 6 -14.32 30.80 -15.02
N ALA A 7 -14.66 31.48 -13.92
CA ALA A 7 -14.84 30.82 -12.62
C ALA A 7 -16.04 29.84 -12.64
N ALA A 8 -17.13 30.22 -13.29
CA ALA A 8 -18.30 29.37 -13.49
C ALA A 8 -17.99 28.16 -14.38
N LEU A 9 -17.26 28.36 -15.48
CA LEU A 9 -16.81 27.29 -16.37
C LEU A 9 -15.90 26.29 -15.65
N VAL A 10 -14.91 26.79 -14.90
CA VAL A 10 -13.98 25.94 -14.13
C VAL A 10 -14.72 25.14 -13.06
N SER A 11 -15.70 25.75 -12.39
CA SER A 11 -16.55 25.05 -11.41
C SER A 11 -17.39 23.96 -12.08
N GLN A 12 -17.94 24.23 -13.25
CA GLN A 12 -18.74 23.26 -14.02
C GLN A 12 -17.88 22.07 -14.51
N TYR A 13 -16.69 22.31 -15.06
CA TYR A 13 -15.77 21.24 -15.47
C TYR A 13 -15.28 20.43 -14.28
N SER A 14 -15.01 21.07 -13.14
CA SER A 14 -14.63 20.37 -11.91
C SER A 14 -15.77 19.47 -11.41
N ALA A 15 -17.00 19.97 -11.40
CA ALA A 15 -18.17 19.19 -11.00
C ALA A 15 -18.40 17.99 -11.93
N TYR A 16 -18.23 18.18 -13.24
CA TYR A 16 -18.32 17.11 -14.22
C TYR A 16 -17.22 16.06 -14.04
N ALA A 17 -15.97 16.48 -13.85
CA ALA A 17 -14.85 15.56 -13.60
C ALA A 17 -15.06 14.74 -12.32
N ILE A 18 -15.51 15.38 -11.23
CA ILE A 18 -15.85 14.68 -9.98
C ILE A 18 -16.99 13.68 -10.20
N ALA A 19 -18.03 14.07 -10.94
CA ALA A 19 -19.17 13.19 -11.23
C ALA A 19 -18.76 11.96 -12.06
N CYS A 20 -17.82 12.10 -12.99
CA CYS A 20 -17.30 10.99 -13.79
C CYS A 20 -16.45 10.02 -12.97
N LEU A 21 -15.66 10.53 -12.02
CA LEU A 21 -14.76 9.71 -11.20
C LEU A 21 -15.47 9.02 -10.01
N LYS A 22 -16.53 9.64 -9.50
CA LYS A 22 -17.22 9.20 -8.29
C LYS A 22 -17.67 7.72 -8.34
N PRO A 23 -18.26 7.20 -9.43
CA PRO A 23 -18.64 5.79 -9.51
C PRO A 23 -17.44 4.83 -9.44
N GLY A 24 -16.33 5.17 -10.11
CA GLY A 24 -15.11 4.37 -10.08
C GLY A 24 -14.47 4.34 -8.70
N LEU A 25 -14.35 5.51 -8.06
CA LEU A 25 -13.84 5.62 -6.68
C LEU A 25 -14.72 4.88 -5.69
N GLN A 26 -16.04 4.96 -5.85
CA GLN A 26 -16.99 4.24 -5.01
C GLN A 26 -16.84 2.73 -5.17
N TYR A 27 -16.74 2.23 -6.41
CA TYR A 27 -16.45 0.82 -6.68
C TYR A 27 -15.16 0.35 -6.01
N PHE A 28 -14.07 1.14 -6.07
CA PHE A 28 -12.82 0.78 -5.41
C PHE A 28 -12.96 0.72 -3.90
N HIS A 29 -13.62 1.68 -3.27
CA HIS A 29 -13.88 1.62 -1.84
C HIS A 29 -14.69 0.37 -1.48
N GLU A 30 -15.79 0.11 -2.19
CA GLU A 30 -16.62 -1.08 -1.96
C GLU A 30 -15.84 -2.40 -2.19
N ALA A 31 -14.97 -2.44 -3.19
CA ALA A 31 -14.15 -3.62 -3.49
C ALA A 31 -13.05 -3.85 -2.44
N LEU A 32 -12.37 -2.78 -2.00
CA LEU A 32 -11.28 -2.82 -1.02
C LEU A 32 -11.79 -3.07 0.40
N ASP A 33 -12.97 -2.56 0.74
CA ASP A 33 -13.61 -2.77 2.05
C ASP A 33 -14.44 -4.06 2.11
N GLY A 34 -14.78 -4.65 0.95
CA GLY A 34 -15.48 -5.91 0.84
C GLY A 34 -14.54 -7.06 0.43
N PRO A 35 -14.66 -7.57 -0.81
CA PRO A 35 -14.05 -8.83 -1.22
C PRO A 35 -12.51 -8.84 -1.17
N LEU A 36 -11.83 -7.70 -1.29
CA LEU A 36 -10.37 -7.62 -1.29
C LEU A 36 -9.77 -7.27 0.07
N GLN A 37 -10.60 -6.99 1.09
CA GLN A 37 -10.15 -6.47 2.37
C GLN A 37 -9.11 -7.36 3.05
N THR A 38 -9.32 -8.67 3.08
CA THR A 38 -8.38 -9.64 3.67
C THR A 38 -7.03 -9.61 2.97
N SER A 39 -7.02 -9.56 1.64
CA SER A 39 -5.78 -9.48 0.85
C SER A 39 -5.07 -8.15 1.08
N MET A 40 -5.81 -7.05 1.11
CA MET A 40 -5.27 -5.72 1.40
C MET A 40 -4.64 -5.64 2.78
N ASN A 41 -5.27 -6.24 3.79
CA ASN A 41 -4.73 -6.30 5.14
C ASN A 41 -3.42 -7.09 5.18
N ALA A 42 -3.34 -8.22 4.47
CA ALA A 42 -2.11 -9.00 4.35
C ALA A 42 -1.00 -8.20 3.66
N PHE A 43 -1.28 -7.50 2.55
CA PHE A 43 -0.29 -6.64 1.90
C PHE A 43 0.16 -5.45 2.75
N ARG A 44 -0.77 -4.83 3.49
CA ARG A 44 -0.44 -3.75 4.44
C ARG A 44 0.47 -4.27 5.55
N ALA A 45 0.17 -5.44 6.11
CA ALA A 45 0.99 -6.07 7.15
C ALA A 45 2.36 -6.52 6.61
N ALA A 46 2.42 -7.01 5.37
CA ALA A 46 3.67 -7.41 4.70
C ALA A 46 4.70 -6.27 4.62
N ARG A 47 4.26 -5.01 4.65
CA ARG A 47 5.16 -3.85 4.71
C ARG A 47 6.10 -3.90 5.92
N LEU A 48 5.68 -4.51 7.03
CA LEU A 48 6.54 -4.68 8.20
C LEU A 48 7.77 -5.57 7.88
N LEU A 49 7.67 -6.46 6.89
CA LEU A 49 8.77 -7.33 6.44
C LEU A 49 9.76 -6.61 5.51
N SER A 50 9.45 -5.40 5.06
CA SER A 50 10.37 -4.59 4.25
C SER A 50 11.18 -3.68 5.18
N PRO A 51 12.52 -3.75 5.16
CA PRO A 51 13.36 -2.92 6.02
C PRO A 51 13.15 -1.42 5.80
N SER A 52 13.06 -0.97 4.55
CA SER A 52 12.85 0.44 4.22
C SER A 52 11.49 0.94 4.70
N LYS A 53 10.44 0.12 4.58
CA LYS A 53 9.12 0.44 5.13
C LYS A 53 9.07 0.35 6.65
N MET A 54 9.84 -0.54 7.27
CA MET A 54 9.97 -0.62 8.73
C MET A 54 10.51 0.69 9.29
N HIS A 55 11.56 1.22 8.66
CA HIS A 55 12.12 2.53 9.01
C HIS A 55 11.11 3.67 8.79
N GLU A 56 10.49 3.74 7.60
CA GLU A 56 9.54 4.81 7.25
C GLU A 56 8.32 4.84 8.18
N MET A 57 7.78 3.66 8.52
CA MET A 57 6.56 3.56 9.33
C MET A 57 6.82 3.73 10.82
N ASN A 58 8.02 3.36 11.30
CA ASN A 58 8.40 3.38 12.71
C ASN A 58 7.31 2.81 13.65
N PRO A 59 6.86 1.57 13.43
CA PRO A 59 5.64 1.06 14.06
C PRO A 59 5.87 0.68 15.53
N MET A 60 4.79 0.72 16.29
CA MET A 60 4.75 0.26 17.67
C MET A 60 4.44 -1.24 17.76
N ALA A 61 4.71 -1.83 18.93
CA ALA A 61 4.55 -3.27 19.15
C ALA A 61 3.12 -3.78 18.85
N ASN A 62 2.07 -3.00 19.09
CA ASN A 62 0.69 -3.37 18.77
C ASN A 62 0.42 -3.47 17.25
N GLU A 63 1.19 -2.77 16.42
CA GLU A 63 1.03 -2.84 14.97
C GLU A 63 1.56 -4.15 14.39
N VAL A 64 2.42 -4.88 15.13
CA VAL A 64 2.87 -6.24 14.78
C VAL A 64 1.70 -7.23 14.75
N ASP A 65 0.63 -6.99 15.53
CA ASP A 65 -0.57 -7.84 15.49
C ASP A 65 -1.26 -7.83 14.12
N SER A 66 -1.01 -6.83 13.27
CA SER A 66 -1.53 -6.80 11.90
C SER A 66 -1.04 -7.96 11.03
N LEU A 67 0.10 -8.58 11.37
CA LEU A 67 0.63 -9.77 10.70
C LEU A 67 -0.29 -10.98 10.81
N ARG A 68 -1.25 -10.99 11.74
CA ARG A 68 -2.32 -12.02 11.81
C ARG A 68 -3.20 -12.05 10.55
N ALA A 69 -3.10 -11.05 9.68
CA ALA A 69 -3.70 -11.11 8.35
C ALA A 69 -3.14 -12.28 7.51
N PHE A 70 -1.94 -12.78 7.84
CA PHE A 70 -1.43 -14.04 7.30
C PHE A 70 -1.99 -15.23 8.10
N PRO A 71 -2.69 -16.18 7.46
CA PRO A 71 -3.34 -17.30 8.17
C PRO A 71 -2.40 -18.19 9.00
N PHE A 72 -1.10 -18.17 8.71
CA PHE A 72 -0.08 -18.94 9.44
C PHE A 72 0.50 -18.19 10.65
N LEU A 73 0.15 -16.92 10.88
CA LEU A 73 0.63 -16.09 12.00
C LEU A 73 -0.47 -15.83 13.02
N ASN A 74 -1.18 -16.89 13.44
CA ASN A 74 -2.28 -16.77 14.39
C ASN A 74 -1.89 -17.07 15.85
N GLU A 75 -0.68 -17.58 16.09
CA GLU A 75 -0.21 -17.95 17.42
C GLU A 75 0.34 -16.74 18.20
N ASP A 76 -0.15 -16.56 19.42
CA ASP A 76 0.29 -15.46 20.30
C ASP A 76 1.77 -15.55 20.66
N SER A 77 2.32 -16.75 20.81
CA SER A 77 3.74 -17.00 21.08
C SER A 77 4.63 -16.43 19.97
N VAL A 78 4.23 -16.64 18.71
CA VAL A 78 4.96 -16.13 17.54
C VAL A 78 4.89 -14.61 17.48
N ILE A 79 3.68 -14.04 17.62
CA ILE A 79 3.49 -12.58 17.57
C ILE A 79 4.23 -11.88 18.73
N ASN A 80 4.17 -12.42 19.94
CA ASN A 80 4.90 -11.85 21.08
C ASN A 80 6.42 -11.94 20.87
N GLY A 81 6.93 -13.04 20.31
CA GLY A 81 8.33 -13.14 19.93
C GLY A 81 8.77 -12.08 18.91
N LEU A 82 7.93 -11.76 17.92
CA LEU A 82 8.20 -10.68 16.97
C LEU A 82 8.24 -9.32 17.65
N LYS A 83 7.33 -9.06 18.59
CA LYS A 83 7.30 -7.81 19.38
C LYS A 83 8.55 -7.64 20.24
N GLU A 84 9.07 -8.72 20.81
CA GLU A 84 10.34 -8.71 21.56
C GLU A 84 11.55 -8.41 20.67
N GLU A 85 11.56 -8.93 19.44
CA GLU A 85 12.66 -8.75 18.48
C GLU A 85 12.55 -7.43 17.68
N LEU A 86 11.38 -6.76 17.72
CA LEU A 86 11.08 -5.54 16.98
C LEU A 86 12.09 -4.41 17.21
N PRO A 87 12.52 -4.07 18.45
CA PRO A 87 13.49 -2.99 18.66
C PRO A 87 14.83 -3.26 17.96
N THR A 88 15.28 -4.52 17.96
CA THR A 88 16.51 -4.94 17.27
C THR A 88 16.36 -4.79 15.76
N TYR A 89 15.20 -5.18 15.22
CA TYR A 89 14.92 -5.01 13.79
C TYR A 89 14.90 -3.52 13.40
N MET A 90 14.18 -2.69 14.15
CA MET A 90 14.12 -1.25 13.90
C MET A 90 15.50 -0.59 13.96
N SER A 91 16.34 -0.98 14.92
CA SER A 91 17.72 -0.49 15.00
C SER A 91 18.58 -0.89 13.80
N LYS A 92 18.39 -2.10 13.25
CA LYS A 92 19.11 -2.56 12.06
C LYS A 92 18.58 -1.92 10.76
N ALA A 93 17.29 -1.62 10.72
CA ALA A 93 16.63 -1.01 9.57
C ALA A 93 16.78 0.52 9.52
N ALA A 94 17.32 1.15 10.57
CA ALA A 94 17.32 2.60 10.74
C ALA A 94 17.97 3.39 9.59
N ASP A 95 19.00 2.85 8.96
CA ASP A 95 19.77 3.53 7.91
C ASP A 95 19.67 2.82 6.55
N VAL A 96 18.63 2.00 6.35
CA VAL A 96 18.48 1.28 5.08
C VAL A 96 18.05 2.23 3.98
N ASP A 97 18.78 2.21 2.88
CA ASP A 97 18.43 2.98 1.69
C ASP A 97 17.10 2.43 1.09
N PRO A 98 16.14 3.29 0.70
CA PRO A 98 14.87 2.85 0.15
C PRO A 98 15.00 2.04 -1.15
N ASP A 99 16.09 2.22 -1.90
CA ASP A 99 16.39 1.50 -3.14
C ASP A 99 17.25 0.24 -2.89
N TYR A 100 17.62 -0.04 -1.64
CA TYR A 100 18.38 -1.25 -1.30
C TYR A 100 17.52 -2.50 -1.46
N ASP A 101 18.08 -3.54 -2.09
CA ASP A 101 17.37 -4.80 -2.31
C ASP A 101 16.99 -5.45 -0.97
N PRO A 102 15.68 -5.58 -0.67
CA PRO A 102 15.23 -6.19 0.58
C PRO A 102 15.75 -7.62 0.77
N VAL A 103 15.91 -8.38 -0.32
CA VAL A 103 16.36 -9.78 -0.24
C VAL A 103 17.84 -9.84 0.18
N GLN A 104 18.69 -8.96 -0.35
CA GLN A 104 20.08 -8.85 0.08
C GLN A 104 20.18 -8.41 1.54
N TRP A 105 19.38 -7.43 1.96
CA TRP A 105 19.35 -6.98 3.35
C TRP A 105 19.04 -8.13 4.33
N TRP A 106 18.02 -8.93 4.02
CA TRP A 106 17.63 -10.06 4.85
C TRP A 106 18.68 -11.18 4.88
N ARG A 107 19.45 -11.36 3.81
CA ARG A 107 20.58 -12.32 3.81
C ARG A 107 21.70 -11.89 4.77
N GLU A 108 21.96 -10.60 4.88
CA GLU A 108 23.03 -10.05 5.72
C GLU A 108 22.63 -9.92 7.19
N HIS A 109 21.36 -9.60 7.45
CA HIS A 109 20.89 -9.25 8.80
C HIS A 109 19.98 -10.32 9.42
N GLY A 110 19.51 -11.28 8.63
CA GLY A 110 18.49 -12.25 9.04
C GLY A 110 18.94 -13.19 10.15
N GLU A 111 20.23 -13.53 10.24
CA GLU A 111 20.76 -14.33 11.36
C GLU A 111 20.57 -13.64 12.72
N GLY A 112 20.60 -12.30 12.74
CA GLY A 112 20.35 -11.51 13.95
C GLY A 112 18.87 -11.23 14.22
N LEU A 113 17.98 -11.71 13.35
CA LEU A 113 16.53 -11.53 13.41
C LEU A 113 15.82 -12.86 13.06
N PRO A 114 16.07 -13.94 13.82
CA PRO A 114 15.59 -15.28 13.46
C PRO A 114 14.06 -15.39 13.42
N ARG A 115 13.34 -14.64 14.27
CA ARG A 115 11.88 -14.71 14.31
C ARG A 115 11.28 -14.00 13.10
N TRP A 116 11.77 -12.79 12.79
CA TRP A 116 11.33 -12.05 11.61
C TRP A 116 11.72 -12.74 10.30
N SER A 117 12.93 -13.32 10.22
CA SER A 117 13.39 -14.05 9.03
C SER A 117 12.54 -15.28 8.74
N ASN A 118 12.13 -16.02 9.78
CA ASN A 118 11.23 -17.17 9.60
C ASN A 118 9.86 -16.75 9.06
N VAL A 119 9.34 -15.60 9.52
CA VAL A 119 8.09 -15.05 9.01
C VAL A 119 8.25 -14.60 7.56
N LEU A 120 9.34 -13.92 7.21
CA LEU A 120 9.65 -13.53 5.84
C LEU A 120 9.70 -14.74 4.90
N GLU A 121 10.39 -15.81 5.29
CA GLU A 121 10.49 -17.03 4.50
C GLU A 121 9.09 -17.60 4.19
N LYS A 122 8.24 -17.72 5.21
CA LYS A 122 6.85 -18.17 5.05
C LYS A 122 6.02 -17.21 4.19
N ALA A 123 6.21 -15.90 4.35
CA ALA A 123 5.50 -14.89 3.57
C ALA A 123 5.92 -14.90 2.10
N LEU A 124 7.19 -15.15 1.79
CA LEU A 124 7.69 -15.30 0.41
C LEU A 124 7.14 -16.56 -0.28
N LEU A 125 6.80 -17.60 0.49
CA LEU A 125 6.12 -18.79 -0.01
C LEU A 125 4.64 -18.57 -0.30
N VAL A 126 4.02 -17.51 0.25
CA VAL A 126 2.66 -17.12 -0.14
C VAL A 126 2.74 -16.55 -1.54
N GLN A 127 2.36 -17.36 -2.53
CA GLN A 127 2.34 -16.93 -3.91
C GLN A 127 1.48 -15.65 -4.03
N PRO A 128 2.06 -14.52 -4.50
CA PRO A 128 1.23 -13.40 -4.91
C PRO A 128 0.49 -13.89 -6.16
N SER A 129 -0.78 -14.29 -6.03
CA SER A 129 -1.54 -14.64 -7.24
C SER A 129 -1.71 -13.35 -8.05
N SER A 130 -0.92 -13.20 -9.12
CA SER A 130 -0.98 -12.04 -10.03
C SER A 130 -2.37 -11.82 -10.59
N ALA A 131 -3.18 -12.88 -10.66
CA ALA A 131 -4.56 -12.87 -11.12
C ALA A 131 -5.43 -11.77 -10.48
N GLY A 132 -5.24 -11.43 -9.20
CA GLY A 132 -6.01 -10.36 -8.54
C GLY A 132 -5.62 -8.97 -9.01
N ALA A 133 -4.30 -8.68 -9.03
CA ALA A 133 -3.76 -7.40 -9.49
C ALA A 133 -3.96 -7.22 -11.00
N GLU A 134 -3.69 -8.24 -11.80
CA GLU A 134 -3.94 -8.26 -13.25
C GLU A 134 -5.42 -8.03 -13.56
N ARG A 135 -6.35 -8.58 -12.76
CA ARG A 135 -7.79 -8.31 -12.91
C ARG A 135 -8.13 -6.85 -12.61
N VAL A 136 -7.55 -6.27 -11.57
CA VAL A 136 -7.74 -4.83 -11.24
C VAL A 136 -7.13 -3.94 -12.32
N PHE A 137 -5.92 -4.24 -12.80
CA PHE A 137 -5.28 -3.53 -13.91
C PHE A 137 -6.02 -3.71 -15.24
N SER A 138 -6.58 -4.89 -15.50
CA SER A 138 -7.43 -5.15 -16.68
C SER A 138 -8.77 -4.44 -16.57
N LEU A 139 -9.37 -4.35 -15.38
CA LEU A 139 -10.57 -3.54 -15.14
C LEU A 139 -10.26 -2.05 -15.36
N LEU A 140 -9.14 -1.56 -14.83
CA LEU A 140 -8.68 -0.19 -15.08
C LEU A 140 -8.44 0.05 -16.57
N SER A 141 -7.72 -0.85 -17.25
CA SER A 141 -7.45 -0.73 -18.69
C SER A 141 -8.72 -0.85 -19.56
N ASN A 142 -9.72 -1.61 -19.13
CA ASN A 142 -11.02 -1.64 -19.80
C ASN A 142 -11.89 -0.41 -19.50
N THR A 143 -11.65 0.26 -18.38
CA THR A 143 -12.36 1.49 -17.99
C THR A 143 -11.76 2.72 -18.68
N PHE A 144 -10.46 2.68 -18.99
CA PHE A 144 -9.71 3.72 -19.70
C PHE A 144 -9.23 3.18 -21.06
N GLY A 145 -9.97 3.44 -22.13
CA GLY A 145 -9.59 2.99 -23.48
C GLY A 145 -8.26 3.60 -23.98
N ASP A 146 -7.75 3.09 -25.11
CA ASP A 146 -6.39 3.35 -25.65
C ASP A 146 -5.97 4.84 -25.78
N HIS A 147 -6.92 5.78 -25.85
CA HIS A 147 -6.64 7.22 -25.91
C HIS A 147 -6.51 7.92 -24.54
N GLN A 148 -6.68 7.21 -23.42
CA GLN A 148 -6.77 7.80 -22.07
C GLN A 148 -5.60 7.46 -21.15
N TYR A 149 -4.59 6.73 -21.61
CA TYR A 149 -3.40 6.38 -20.80
C TYR A 149 -2.64 7.60 -20.29
N ASN A 150 -2.46 8.64 -21.11
CA ASN A 150 -1.83 9.90 -20.68
C ASN A 150 -2.70 10.64 -19.64
N CYS A 151 -4.03 10.57 -19.78
CA CYS A 151 -4.94 11.15 -18.81
C CYS A 151 -4.88 10.41 -17.47
N LEU A 152 -4.72 9.08 -17.46
CA LEU A 152 -4.67 8.28 -16.22
C LEU A 152 -3.50 8.70 -15.33
N GLU A 153 -2.31 8.87 -15.90
CA GLU A 153 -1.13 9.33 -15.16
C GLU A 153 -1.36 10.73 -14.57
N ASP A 154 -1.93 11.64 -15.37
CA ASP A 154 -2.26 12.99 -14.94
C ASP A 154 -3.36 13.01 -13.86
N TYR A 155 -4.36 12.12 -13.93
CA TYR A 155 -5.40 11.99 -12.92
C TYR A 155 -4.85 11.44 -11.59
N ILE A 156 -3.96 10.45 -11.63
CA ILE A 156 -3.30 9.91 -10.43
C ILE A 156 -2.41 10.99 -9.80
N LYS A 157 -1.58 11.68 -10.58
CA LYS A 157 -0.77 12.81 -10.08
C LYS A 157 -1.62 13.91 -9.48
N THR A 158 -2.71 14.30 -10.15
CA THR A 158 -3.59 15.38 -9.69
C THR A 158 -4.34 15.00 -8.41
N SER A 159 -4.83 13.76 -8.29
CA SER A 159 -5.50 13.28 -7.08
C SER A 159 -4.55 13.20 -5.89
N LEU A 160 -3.31 12.75 -6.08
CA LEU A 160 -2.25 12.76 -5.06
C LEU A 160 -1.91 14.20 -4.64
N MET A 161 -1.74 15.11 -5.59
CA MET A 161 -1.46 16.53 -5.31
C MET A 161 -2.60 17.22 -4.56
N LEU A 162 -3.86 16.96 -4.92
CA LEU A 162 -5.04 17.50 -4.23
C LEU A 162 -5.17 16.95 -2.80
N GLN A 163 -4.84 15.67 -2.59
CA GLN A 163 -4.90 15.05 -1.27
C GLN A 163 -3.76 15.53 -0.36
N TYR A 164 -2.59 15.80 -0.93
CA TYR A 164 -1.45 16.40 -0.21
C TYR A 164 -1.72 17.88 0.16
N ASN A 165 -2.30 18.66 -0.75
CA ASN A 165 -2.61 20.08 -0.51
C ASN A 165 -3.77 20.33 0.47
N LYS A 166 -4.62 19.34 0.77
CA LYS A 166 -5.68 19.47 1.79
C LYS A 166 -5.24 19.12 3.22
N ARG A 167 -3.92 18.99 3.46
CA ARG A 167 -3.33 18.76 4.79
C ARG A 167 -2.63 20.00 5.40
N SER A 168 -3.02 21.22 5.02
CA SER A 168 -2.74 22.45 5.78
C SER A 168 -4.01 23.10 6.27
#